data_AF-A0A9E3BY16-F1
#
_entry.id   AF-A0A9E3BY16-F1
#
_cell.length_a   1.000
_cell.length_b   1.000
_cell.length_c   1.000
_cell.angle_alpha   90.00
_cell.angle_beta   90.00
_cell.angle_gamma   90.00
#
_symmetry.space_group_name_H-M   'P 1'
#
loop_
_entity.id
_entity.type
_entity.pdbx_description
1 polymer ?
#
loop_
_entity_poly.entity_id
_entity_poly.type
_entity_poly.pdbx_seq_one_letter_code
_entity_poly.pdbx_strand_id
1 'polypeptide(L)'
;MARTDVNLFWLRPGEYSAHRGHAILVTDTRGRVQSGTEGFFFRRTRFLSRLVMKVNDQEPHFVSANPVEPHFMISYHLAPSPAGADAGPPGDKEKSGGEMAQKAIEIQVNRFVGGGLHMDVHVTNHGLAPTAVPLAWELAADYADQEETQRG
;
A
#
# COMPACT_ATOMS: atom_id res chain seq x y z
N MET A 1 3.07 9.91 -46.73
CA MET A 1 3.98 9.99 -45.56
C MET A 1 3.09 10.13 -44.33
N ALA A 2 2.89 9.05 -43.57
CA ALA A 2 1.96 9.04 -42.44
C ALA A 2 2.53 9.90 -41.32
N ARG A 3 1.71 10.82 -40.80
CA ARG A 3 2.05 11.74 -39.71
C ARG A 3 2.10 10.91 -38.43
N THR A 4 3.30 10.64 -37.92
CA THR A 4 3.47 10.00 -36.61
C THR A 4 3.05 11.01 -35.54
N ASP A 5 1.95 10.74 -34.85
CA ASP A 5 1.53 11.53 -33.69
C ASP A 5 2.55 11.31 -32.56
N VAL A 6 3.53 12.22 -32.48
CA VAL A 6 4.64 12.20 -31.52
C VAL A 6 4.24 12.58 -30.09
N ASN A 7 2.96 12.85 -29.84
CA ASN A 7 2.42 13.31 -28.56
C ASN A 7 1.30 12.38 -28.05
N LEU A 8 1.54 11.07 -28.03
CA LEU A 8 0.67 10.11 -27.37
C LEU A 8 0.99 10.10 -25.86
N PHE A 9 0.09 10.68 -25.07
CA PHE A 9 0.15 10.61 -23.61
C PHE A 9 -0.76 9.49 -23.12
N TRP A 10 -0.17 8.45 -22.52
CA TRP A 10 -0.91 7.37 -21.88
C TRP A 10 -1.23 7.77 -20.45
N LEU A 11 -2.50 8.11 -20.18
CA LEU A 11 -2.98 8.26 -18.82
C LEU A 11 -3.08 6.87 -18.18
N ARG A 12 -2.56 6.73 -16.96
CA ARG A 12 -2.66 5.52 -16.15
C ARG A 12 -3.54 5.79 -14.91
N PRO A 13 -4.87 5.88 -15.08
CA PRO A 13 -5.78 6.30 -14.01
C PRO A 13 -5.87 5.31 -12.83
N GLY A 14 -5.33 4.09 -12.98
CA GLY A 14 -5.33 3.04 -11.95
C GLY A 14 -4.04 2.93 -11.14
N GLU A 15 -3.05 3.78 -11.38
CA GLU A 15 -1.73 3.67 -10.74
C GLU A 15 -1.33 5.00 -10.08
N TYR A 16 -0.60 4.89 -8.97
CA TYR A 16 0.18 5.99 -8.42
C TYR A 16 1.66 5.75 -8.62
N SER A 17 2.43 6.83 -8.70
CA SER A 17 3.88 6.74 -8.79
C SER A 17 4.58 7.74 -7.88
N ALA A 18 5.73 7.32 -7.36
CA ALA A 18 6.70 8.17 -6.68
C ALA A 18 8.09 7.86 -7.25
N HIS A 19 8.91 8.87 -7.50
CA HIS A 19 10.18 8.74 -8.18
C HIS A 19 11.21 9.74 -7.68
N ARG A 20 12.49 9.34 -7.78
CA ARG A 20 13.64 10.23 -7.57
C ARG A 20 14.86 9.68 -8.31
N GLY A 21 15.43 10.47 -9.21
CA GLY A 21 16.59 10.04 -10.01
C GLY A 21 16.28 8.80 -10.86
N HIS A 22 16.99 7.70 -10.60
CA HIS A 22 16.83 6.43 -11.31
C HIS A 22 15.91 5.43 -10.60
N ALA A 23 15.20 5.86 -9.56
CA ALA A 23 14.27 5.05 -8.81
C ALA A 23 12.83 5.49 -9.06
N ILE A 24 11.94 4.53 -9.26
CA ILE A 24 10.50 4.75 -9.35
C ILE A 24 9.77 3.62 -8.64
N LEU A 25 8.79 3.99 -7.83
CA LEU A 25 7.78 3.11 -7.27
C LEU A 25 6.48 3.37 -8.06
N VAL A 26 5.88 2.30 -8.58
CA VAL A 26 4.55 2.27 -9.17
C VAL A 26 3.68 1.36 -8.32
N THR A 27 2.51 1.84 -7.90
CA THR A 27 1.54 1.08 -7.11
C THR A 27 0.16 1.19 -7.73
N ASP A 28 -0.76 0.32 -7.32
CA ASP A 28 -2.18 0.58 -7.51
C ASP A 28 -2.63 1.85 -6.74
N THR A 29 -3.88 2.25 -6.91
CA THR A 29 -4.48 3.39 -6.19
C THR A 29 -4.65 3.17 -4.67
N ARG A 30 -4.27 2.00 -4.15
CA ARG A 30 -4.24 1.68 -2.71
C ARG A 30 -2.84 1.63 -2.13
N GLY A 31 -1.80 1.88 -2.92
CA GLY A 31 -0.40 1.81 -2.49
C GLY A 31 0.17 0.39 -2.43
N ARG A 32 -0.48 -0.59 -3.06
CA ARG A 32 -0.02 -1.99 -3.16
C ARG A 32 0.76 -2.20 -4.45
N VAL A 33 1.65 -3.19 -4.42
CA VAL A 33 2.24 -3.77 -5.64
C VAL A 33 1.75 -5.21 -5.71
N GLN A 34 0.90 -5.51 -6.69
CA GLN A 34 0.26 -6.81 -6.86
C GLN A 34 0.71 -7.51 -8.14
N SER A 35 0.72 -6.80 -9.27
CA SER A 35 1.00 -7.39 -10.58
C SER A 35 1.20 -6.34 -11.68
N GLY A 36 1.43 -6.81 -12.91
CA GLY A 36 1.51 -5.97 -14.10
C GLY A 36 2.72 -5.05 -14.08
N THR A 37 2.49 -3.76 -14.32
CA THR A 37 3.52 -2.72 -14.39
C THR A 37 3.87 -2.09 -13.04
N GLU A 38 3.20 -2.51 -11.98
CA GLU A 38 3.50 -2.09 -10.62
C GLU A 38 4.86 -2.62 -10.17
N GLY A 39 5.53 -1.88 -9.29
CA GLY A 39 6.77 -2.31 -8.68
C GLY A 39 7.70 -1.18 -8.27
N PHE A 40 8.75 -1.56 -7.55
CA PHE A 40 9.89 -0.69 -7.33
C PHE A 40 10.98 -1.01 -8.35
N PHE A 41 11.31 -0.02 -9.17
CA PHE A 41 12.34 -0.10 -10.18
C PHE A 41 13.52 0.77 -9.77
N PHE A 42 14.73 0.24 -9.92
CA PHE A 42 15.97 1.01 -9.83
C PHE A 42 16.82 0.73 -11.06
N ARG A 43 17.21 1.79 -11.78
CA ARG A 43 17.99 1.67 -13.03
C ARG A 43 17.38 0.70 -14.04
N ARG A 44 16.05 0.76 -14.21
CA ARG A 44 15.21 -0.04 -15.13
C ARG A 44 15.01 -1.51 -14.74
N THR A 45 15.47 -1.96 -13.58
CA THR A 45 15.23 -3.31 -13.06
C THR A 45 14.20 -3.29 -11.94
N ARG A 46 13.19 -4.17 -12.00
CA ARG A 46 12.17 -4.32 -10.94
C ARG A 46 12.71 -5.14 -9.76
N PHE A 47 13.11 -4.44 -8.71
CA PHE A 47 13.58 -5.06 -7.47
C PHE A 47 12.44 -5.50 -6.54
N LEU A 48 11.22 -4.98 -6.77
CA LEU A 48 10.03 -5.37 -6.01
C LEU A 48 8.85 -5.53 -6.96
N SER A 49 8.40 -6.77 -7.15
CA SER A 49 7.25 -7.15 -7.97
C SER A 49 6.00 -7.46 -7.15
N ARG A 50 6.14 -7.56 -5.81
CA ARG A 50 5.01 -7.64 -4.87
C ARG A 50 5.31 -6.88 -3.58
N LEU A 51 4.32 -6.13 -3.11
CA LEU A 51 4.30 -5.38 -1.85
C LEU A 51 2.86 -5.27 -1.38
N VAL A 52 2.43 -6.25 -0.58
CA VAL A 52 1.07 -6.28 -0.01
C VAL A 52 1.16 -6.42 1.50
N MET A 53 0.52 -5.48 2.21
CA MET A 53 0.42 -5.51 3.66
C MET A 53 -0.75 -6.39 4.09
N LYS A 54 -0.53 -7.21 5.12
CA LYS A 54 -1.55 -8.02 5.78
C LYS A 54 -1.57 -7.72 7.27
N VAL A 55 -2.77 -7.71 7.82
CA VAL A 55 -3.06 -7.54 9.23
C VAL A 55 -3.90 -8.73 9.66
N ASN A 56 -3.42 -9.56 10.58
CA ASN A 56 -4.03 -10.84 10.93
C ASN A 56 -4.32 -11.72 9.69
N ASP A 57 -3.34 -11.83 8.78
CA ASP A 57 -3.43 -12.54 7.49
C ASP A 57 -4.53 -12.04 6.53
N GLN A 58 -5.20 -10.95 6.87
CA GLN A 58 -6.23 -10.31 6.05
C GLN A 58 -5.73 -9.00 5.47
N GLU A 59 -6.33 -8.58 4.35
CA GLU A 59 -6.05 -7.24 3.83
C GLU A 59 -6.75 -6.20 4.73
N PRO A 60 -6.04 -5.18 5.22
CA PRO A 60 -6.66 -4.16 6.05
C PRO A 60 -7.62 -3.30 5.23
N HIS A 61 -8.55 -2.66 5.92
CA HIS A 61 -9.51 -1.76 5.30
C HIS A 61 -8.78 -0.52 4.75
N PHE A 62 -8.81 -0.35 3.43
CA PHE A 62 -8.21 0.81 2.76
C PHE A 62 -9.00 2.08 3.05
N VAL A 63 -8.31 3.16 3.43
CA VAL A 63 -8.91 4.49 3.61
C VAL A 63 -8.50 5.42 2.48
N SER A 64 -7.19 5.60 2.28
CA SER A 64 -6.67 6.47 1.22
C SER A 64 -5.20 6.18 0.92
N ALA A 65 -4.76 6.52 -0.28
CA ALA A 65 -3.36 6.60 -0.66
C ALA A 65 -3.15 7.86 -1.50
N ASN A 66 -2.07 8.59 -1.23
CA ASN A 66 -1.80 9.87 -1.86
C ASN A 66 -0.30 10.01 -2.14
N PRO A 67 0.11 10.28 -3.40
CA PRO A 67 1.43 10.85 -3.67
C PRO A 67 1.44 12.30 -3.15
N VAL A 68 2.25 12.56 -2.12
CA VAL A 68 2.31 13.87 -1.45
C VAL A 68 3.37 14.76 -2.11
N GLU A 69 4.51 14.17 -2.45
CA GLU A 69 5.58 14.80 -3.20
C GLU A 69 6.06 13.84 -4.29
N PRO A 70 6.84 14.31 -5.29
CA PRO A 70 7.29 13.44 -6.37
C PRO A 70 7.95 12.14 -5.90
N HIS A 71 8.61 12.16 -4.74
CA HIS A 71 9.36 11.03 -4.19
C HIS A 71 8.76 10.44 -2.90
N PHE A 72 7.58 10.91 -2.47
CA PHE A 72 6.96 10.54 -1.20
C PHE A 72 5.48 10.22 -1.38
N MET A 73 5.07 9.05 -0.88
CA MET A 73 3.69 8.59 -0.87
C MET A 73 3.27 8.18 0.53
N ILE A 74 2.03 8.50 0.89
CA ILE A 74 1.40 8.10 2.13
C ILE A 74 0.16 7.26 1.84
N SER A 75 -0.12 6.27 2.69
CA SER A 75 -1.38 5.53 2.65
C SER A 75 -1.88 5.19 4.05
N TYR A 76 -3.18 5.28 4.24
CA TYR A 76 -3.88 5.00 5.49
C TYR A 76 -4.78 3.78 5.35
N HIS A 77 -4.72 2.93 6.37
CA HIS A 77 -5.51 1.72 6.47
C HIS A 77 -6.04 1.57 7.90
N LEU A 78 -7.14 0.83 8.03
CA LEU A 78 -7.76 0.49 9.30
C LEU A 78 -7.83 -1.03 9.45
N ALA A 79 -7.72 -1.49 10.69
CA ALA A 79 -7.89 -2.89 11.04
C ALA A 79 -8.67 -3.02 12.35
N PRO A 80 -9.33 -4.17 12.56
CA PRO A 80 -10.02 -4.43 13.82
C PRO A 80 -9.00 -4.57 14.97
N SER A 81 -9.41 -4.14 16.17
CA SER A 81 -8.74 -4.53 17.41
C SER A 81 -9.37 -5.81 17.94
N PRO A 82 -8.64 -6.94 17.98
CA PRO A 82 -9.15 -8.19 18.57
C PRO A 82 -9.72 -7.98 19.98
N ALA A 83 -8.99 -7.28 20.85
CA ALA A 83 -9.44 -6.98 22.21
C ALA A 83 -10.70 -6.10 22.26
N GLY A 84 -10.89 -5.21 21.27
CA GLY A 84 -12.09 -4.39 21.16
C GLY A 84 -13.31 -5.17 20.68
N ALA A 85 -13.13 -6.15 19.79
CA ALA A 85 -14.20 -7.00 19.29
C ALA A 85 -14.83 -7.84 20.43
N ASP A 86 -13.98 -8.34 21.34
CA ASP A 86 -14.40 -9.14 22.49
C ASP A 86 -15.09 -8.33 23.61
N ALA A 87 -14.82 -7.02 23.67
CA ALA A 87 -15.19 -6.13 24.79
C ALA A 87 -16.35 -5.17 24.47
N GLY A 88 -17.29 -5.57 23.60
CA GLY A 88 -18.37 -4.72 23.07
C GLY A 88 -19.04 -3.76 24.06
N PRO A 89 -19.62 -2.63 23.57
CA PRO A 89 -20.18 -1.58 24.43
C PRO A 89 -21.09 -2.15 25.52
N PRO A 90 -21.04 -1.63 26.76
CA PRO A 90 -21.89 -2.14 27.84
C PRO A 90 -23.37 -2.08 27.43
N GLY A 91 -24.00 -3.25 27.26
CA GLY A 91 -25.41 -3.38 26.89
C GLY A 91 -25.69 -4.00 25.51
N ASP A 92 -24.69 -4.16 24.65
CA ASP A 92 -24.86 -4.82 23.35
C ASP A 92 -24.92 -6.35 23.49
N LYS A 93 -25.90 -6.96 22.81
CA LYS A 93 -26.08 -8.42 22.80
C LYS A 93 -25.09 -9.14 21.88
N GLU A 94 -24.48 -8.42 20.94
CA GLU A 94 -23.45 -8.93 20.03
C GLU A 94 -22.05 -8.52 20.49
N LYS A 95 -21.18 -9.51 20.67
CA LYS A 95 -19.74 -9.31 20.92
C LYS A 95 -19.02 -8.98 19.61
N SER A 96 -19.45 -7.91 18.95
CA SER A 96 -18.82 -7.42 17.71
C SER A 96 -17.85 -6.26 17.96
N GLY A 97 -17.91 -5.66 19.16
CA GLY A 97 -17.15 -4.46 19.51
C GLY A 97 -17.67 -3.16 18.90
N GLY A 98 -18.72 -3.24 18.08
CA GLY A 98 -19.23 -2.12 17.27
C GLY A 98 -18.26 -1.64 16.19
N GLU A 99 -18.65 -0.61 15.42
CA GLU A 99 -17.80 -0.04 14.35
C GLU A 99 -16.44 0.46 14.88
N MET A 100 -16.41 0.94 16.13
CA MET A 100 -15.19 1.42 16.78
C MET A 100 -14.14 0.30 16.89
N ALA A 101 -14.53 -0.89 17.33
CA ALA A 101 -13.60 -2.01 17.43
C ALA A 101 -13.11 -2.51 16.07
N GLN A 102 -13.97 -2.45 15.04
CA GLN A 102 -13.63 -2.90 13.67
C GLN A 102 -12.64 -1.97 12.95
N LYS A 103 -12.46 -0.75 13.44
CA LYS A 103 -11.60 0.31 12.86
C LYS A 103 -10.65 0.93 13.88
N ALA A 104 -10.38 0.22 14.98
CA ALA A 104 -9.61 0.75 16.10
C ALA A 104 -8.10 0.83 15.83
N ILE A 105 -7.57 0.04 14.90
CA ILE A 105 -6.13 0.03 14.59
C ILE A 105 -5.90 0.82 13.32
N GLU A 106 -5.25 1.97 13.45
CA GLU A 106 -4.83 2.78 12.32
C GLU A 106 -3.41 2.39 11.90
N ILE A 107 -3.21 2.26 10.58
CA ILE A 107 -1.91 1.96 10.00
C ILE A 107 -1.61 3.00 8.91
N GLN A 108 -0.62 3.83 9.19
CA GLN A 108 -0.06 4.79 8.25
C GLN A 108 1.22 4.20 7.65
N VAL A 109 1.28 4.11 6.32
CA VAL A 109 2.47 3.65 5.59
C VAL A 109 3.00 4.80 4.76
N ASN A 110 4.21 5.23 5.10
CA ASN A 110 4.98 6.27 4.41
C ASN A 110 6.03 5.60 3.54
N ARG A 111 6.12 5.99 2.26
CA ARG A 111 7.06 5.43 1.28
C ARG A 111 7.90 6.53 0.67
N PHE A 112 9.21 6.42 0.79
CA PHE A 112 10.17 7.38 0.26
C PHE A 112 11.04 6.73 -0.81
N VAL A 113 11.10 7.36 -1.98
CA VAL A 113 11.85 6.90 -3.15
C VAL A 113 13.13 7.73 -3.31
N GLY A 114 14.26 7.05 -3.52
CA GLY A 114 15.58 7.68 -3.60
C GLY A 114 16.63 6.74 -4.15
N GLY A 115 17.75 6.56 -3.44
CA GLY A 115 18.71 5.48 -3.73
C GLY A 115 18.20 4.07 -3.45
N GLY A 116 16.90 3.93 -3.14
CA GLY A 116 16.19 2.72 -2.73
C GLY A 116 14.73 3.06 -2.43
N LEU A 117 13.99 2.09 -1.91
CA LEU A 117 12.67 2.27 -1.33
C LEU A 117 12.78 2.18 0.19
N HIS A 118 12.47 3.25 0.90
CA HIS A 118 12.37 3.27 2.36
C HIS A 118 10.90 3.34 2.77
N MET A 119 10.51 2.58 3.79
CA MET A 119 9.15 2.55 4.30
C MET A 119 9.12 2.75 5.82
N ASP A 120 8.36 3.75 6.27
CA ASP A 120 8.01 3.90 7.69
C ASP A 120 6.56 3.46 7.89
N VAL A 121 6.33 2.55 8.85
CA VAL A 121 5.00 2.06 9.17
C VAL A 121 4.66 2.46 10.60
N HIS A 122 3.66 3.33 10.76
CA HIS A 122 3.15 3.73 12.05
C HIS A 122 1.85 2.98 12.32
N VAL A 123 1.78 2.31 13.48
CA VAL A 123 0.61 1.58 13.92
C VAL A 123 0.11 2.20 15.22
N THR A 124 -1.14 2.67 15.22
CA THR A 124 -1.76 3.36 16.35
C THR A 124 -3.00 2.58 16.78
N ASN A 125 -3.06 2.22 18.07
CA ASN A 125 -4.25 1.63 18.67
C ASN A 125 -5.13 2.72 19.29
N HIS A 126 -6.28 2.99 18.66
CA HIS A 126 -7.33 3.88 19.18
C HIS A 126 -8.38 3.13 19.99
N GLY A 127 -8.22 1.82 20.19
CA GLY A 127 -9.10 1.00 21.02
C GLY A 127 -8.91 1.22 22.51
N LEU A 128 -9.89 0.80 23.29
CA LEU A 128 -9.91 0.98 24.75
C LEU A 128 -9.11 -0.06 25.53
N ALA A 129 -8.47 -1.00 24.83
CA ALA A 129 -7.69 -2.09 25.43
C ALA A 129 -6.38 -2.32 24.66
N PRO A 130 -5.29 -2.70 25.34
CA PRO A 130 -4.09 -3.22 24.69
C PRO A 130 -4.44 -4.41 23.78
N THR A 131 -3.81 -4.48 22.62
CA THR A 131 -4.07 -5.55 21.65
C THR A 131 -2.78 -5.97 20.95
N ALA A 132 -2.74 -7.21 20.49
CA ALA A 132 -1.67 -7.75 19.66
C ALA A 132 -2.21 -7.95 18.24
N VAL A 133 -1.48 -7.44 17.25
CA VAL A 133 -1.88 -7.49 15.85
C VAL A 133 -0.68 -7.87 14.99
N PRO A 134 -0.63 -9.13 14.50
CA PRO A 134 0.30 -9.54 13.46
C PRO A 134 0.24 -8.63 12.23
N LEU A 135 1.39 -8.02 11.90
CA LEU A 135 1.60 -7.28 10.67
C LEU A 135 2.57 -8.08 9.79
N ALA A 136 2.15 -8.39 8.57
CA ALA A 136 2.95 -9.12 7.60
C ALA A 136 3.03 -8.37 6.26
N TRP A 137 4.12 -8.61 5.54
CA TRP A 137 4.32 -8.10 4.19
C TRP A 137 4.59 -9.27 3.25
N GLU A 138 3.81 -9.34 2.18
CA GLU A 138 4.09 -10.23 1.07
C GLU A 138 4.99 -9.49 0.08
N LEU A 139 6.23 -10.01 -0.06
CA LEU A 139 7.27 -9.43 -0.89
C LEU A 139 7.70 -10.42 -1.96
N ALA A 140 7.95 -9.92 -3.17
CA ALA A 140 8.53 -10.71 -4.26
C ALA A 140 9.39 -9.81 -5.14
N ALA A 141 10.34 -10.43 -5.84
CA ALA A 141 11.19 -9.79 -6.84
C ALA A 141 11.32 -10.73 -8.04
N ASP A 142 11.33 -10.17 -9.24
CA ASP A 142 11.56 -10.90 -10.49
C ASP A 142 12.69 -10.34 -11.34
N TYR A 143 13.19 -9.13 -11.00
CA TYR A 143 14.25 -8.45 -11.74
C TYR A 143 13.91 -8.18 -13.21
N ALA A 144 12.63 -8.20 -13.56
CA ALA A 144 12.16 -7.87 -14.90
C ALA A 144 12.49 -6.41 -15.24
N ASP A 145 12.79 -6.15 -16.50
CA ASP A 145 12.85 -4.77 -16.98
C ASP A 145 11.46 -4.21 -17.29
N GLN A 146 11.39 -2.89 -17.51
CA GLN A 146 10.10 -2.23 -17.71
C GLN A 146 9.39 -2.65 -19.03
N GLU A 147 10.12 -3.05 -20.06
CA GLU A 147 9.51 -3.55 -21.30
C GLU A 147 8.93 -4.96 -21.10
N GLU A 148 9.63 -5.82 -20.35
CA GLU A 148 9.15 -7.15 -19.96
C GLU A 148 7.86 -7.06 -19.15
N THR A 149 7.76 -6.10 -18.21
CA THR A 149 6.53 -5.90 -17.41
C THR A 149 5.32 -5.44 -18.22
N GLN A 150 5.51 -4.85 -19.40
CA GLN A 150 4.40 -4.41 -20.28
C GLN A 150 3.88 -5.53 -21.18
N ARG A 151 4.67 -6.58 -21.39
CA ARG A 151 4.34 -7.72 -22.27
C ARG A 151 3.77 -8.92 -21.50
N GLY A 152 3.75 -8.85 -20.17
CA GLY A 152 3.25 -9.89 -19.25
C GLY A 152 1.90 -9.55 -18.67
#